data_AF-A0A1C7LRV4-F1
#
_entry.id   AF-A0A1C7LRV4-F1
#
_cell.length_a   1.000
_cell.length_b   1.000
_cell.length_c   1.000
_cell.angle_alpha   90.00
_cell.angle_beta   90.00
_cell.angle_gamma   90.00
#
_symmetry.space_group_name_H-M   'P 1'
#
loop_
_entity.id
_entity.type
_entity.pdbx_description
1 polymer ?
#
loop_
_entity_poly.entity_id
_entity_poly.type
_entity_poly.pdbx_seq_one_letter_code
_entity_poly.pdbx_strand_id
1 'polypeptide(L)'
;MPPPRSVQVWLDPILARPEGSAFPPLIWDLMVHPNNIRLGSATGFSRAQVLSKPDLERYAAAYVDNGAHVPLRTITLRLHQLPRDIEIVPTTLPYVTVRDVLYELYRTLRISVERGEYRDLPRREREALQDAFRARLARVVDPFARAEDERYGIRRIDFLGDRRVFLGLLPAVGHDIPYGKRAGEAFMVDVVRAL
;
A
#
# COMPACT_ATOMS: atom_id res chain seq x y z
N MET A 1 -11.19 22.84 26.09
CA MET A 1 -10.01 22.64 25.23
C MET A 1 -10.52 22.59 23.79
N PRO A 2 -10.15 23.53 22.91
CA PRO A 2 -10.57 23.44 21.52
C PRO A 2 -10.02 22.16 20.90
N PRO A 3 -10.76 21.48 19.99
CA PRO A 3 -10.18 20.38 19.23
C PRO A 3 -8.91 20.89 18.52
N PRO A 4 -7.84 20.10 18.43
CA PRO A 4 -6.69 20.47 17.62
C PRO A 4 -7.19 20.83 16.22
N ARG A 5 -6.73 21.95 15.68
CA ARG A 5 -7.02 22.38 14.30
C ARG A 5 -6.99 21.14 13.41
N SER A 6 -8.08 20.85 12.73
CA SER A 6 -8.13 19.78 11.73
C SER A 6 -7.00 20.04 10.74
N VAL A 7 -5.93 19.25 10.87
CA VAL A 7 -4.76 19.40 10.01
C VAL A 7 -5.19 18.91 8.65
N GLN A 8 -5.38 19.85 7.72
CA GLN A 8 -5.75 19.53 6.37
C GLN A 8 -4.54 18.89 5.69
N VAL A 9 -4.71 17.64 5.26
CA VAL A 9 -3.69 16.91 4.52
C VAL A 9 -4.12 16.76 3.08
N TRP A 10 -3.18 17.04 2.21
CA TRP A 10 -3.27 16.77 0.79
C TRP A 10 -2.54 15.46 0.48
N LEU A 11 -3.14 14.65 -0.38
CA LEU A 11 -2.58 13.39 -0.86
C LEU A 11 -2.50 13.45 -2.39
N ASP A 12 -1.43 12.93 -2.97
CA ASP A 12 -1.27 12.90 -4.42
C ASP A 12 -2.44 12.15 -5.07
N PRO A 13 -3.09 12.72 -6.10
CA PRO A 13 -4.23 12.10 -6.74
C PRO A 13 -3.99 10.68 -7.25
N ILE A 14 -2.77 10.31 -7.66
CA ILE A 14 -2.47 8.92 -8.09
C ILE A 14 -2.65 7.93 -6.94
N LEU A 15 -2.32 8.36 -5.73
CA LEU A 15 -2.39 7.53 -4.54
C LEU A 15 -3.73 7.66 -3.83
N ALA A 16 -4.48 8.75 -4.05
CA ALA A 16 -5.74 8.98 -3.37
C ALA A 16 -6.83 8.00 -3.78
N ARG A 17 -7.55 7.48 -2.79
CA ARG A 17 -8.81 6.78 -3.03
C ARG A 17 -9.84 7.83 -3.47
N PRO A 18 -10.48 7.68 -4.65
CA PRO A 18 -11.52 8.62 -5.07
C PRO A 18 -12.71 8.56 -4.13
N GLU A 19 -13.35 9.71 -3.92
CA GLU A 19 -14.65 9.77 -3.26
C GLU A 19 -15.77 9.35 -4.22
N GLY A 20 -16.75 8.60 -3.72
CA GLY A 20 -17.94 8.20 -4.47
C GLY A 20 -17.70 7.10 -5.51
N SER A 21 -18.39 7.19 -6.65
CA SER A 21 -18.39 6.18 -7.72
C SER A 21 -17.30 6.38 -8.78
N ALA A 22 -16.32 7.25 -8.52
CA ALA A 22 -15.22 7.49 -9.44
C ALA A 22 -14.26 6.27 -9.48
N PHE A 23 -13.79 5.92 -10.67
CA PHE A 23 -12.76 4.90 -10.82
C PHE A 23 -11.46 5.38 -10.17
N PRO A 24 -10.73 4.51 -9.47
CA PRO A 24 -9.42 4.85 -8.93
C PRO A 24 -8.44 5.13 -10.08
N PRO A 25 -7.58 6.15 -9.92
CA PRO A 25 -6.57 6.48 -10.93
C PRO A 25 -5.53 5.37 -11.05
N LEU A 26 -5.31 4.64 -9.95
CA LEU A 26 -4.40 3.51 -9.86
C LEU A 26 -5.17 2.22 -9.50
N ILE A 27 -5.16 1.25 -10.42
CA ILE A 27 -5.57 -0.13 -10.11
C ILE A 27 -4.32 -1.00 -10.21
N TRP A 28 -3.91 -1.56 -9.09
CA TRP A 28 -2.66 -2.31 -9.01
C TRP A 28 -2.80 -3.56 -8.15
N ASP A 29 -2.58 -4.74 -8.73
CA ASP A 29 -2.39 -5.96 -7.93
C ASP A 29 -1.02 -5.87 -7.25
N LEU A 30 -1.01 -5.82 -5.91
CA LEU A 30 0.18 -5.65 -5.08
C LEU A 30 1.22 -6.78 -5.24
N MET A 31 0.88 -7.90 -5.89
CA MET A 31 1.87 -8.90 -6.30
C MET A 31 2.73 -8.44 -7.48
N VAL A 32 2.23 -7.54 -8.32
CA VAL A 32 2.90 -7.07 -9.53
C VAL A 32 3.93 -6.01 -9.15
N HIS A 33 5.15 -6.12 -9.69
CA HIS A 33 6.21 -5.15 -9.44
C HIS A 33 5.80 -3.73 -9.87
N PRO A 34 6.12 -2.65 -9.11
CA PRO A 34 5.72 -1.28 -9.42
C PRO A 34 6.04 -0.79 -10.84
N ASN A 35 7.13 -1.28 -11.45
CA ASN A 35 7.47 -0.97 -12.86
C ASN A 35 6.41 -1.40 -13.88
N ASN A 36 5.53 -2.34 -13.52
CA ASN A 36 4.50 -2.89 -14.39
C ASN A 36 3.10 -2.34 -14.06
N ILE A 37 3.02 -1.34 -13.19
CA ILE A 37 1.79 -0.64 -12.86
C ILE A 37 1.25 0.06 -14.11
N ARG A 38 -0.07 -0.01 -14.27
CA ARG A 38 -0.82 0.63 -15.35
C ARG A 38 -1.91 1.50 -14.74
N LEU A 39 -2.00 2.75 -15.16
CA LEU A 39 -3.06 3.65 -14.74
C LEU A 39 -4.41 3.22 -15.34
N GLY A 40 -5.46 3.34 -14.53
CA GLY A 40 -6.84 3.17 -14.97
C GLY A 40 -7.37 4.49 -15.56
N SER A 41 -8.02 4.45 -16.72
CA SER A 41 -8.73 5.62 -17.25
C SER A 41 -10.11 5.72 -16.58
N ALA A 42 -10.39 6.86 -15.93
CA ALA A 42 -11.70 7.16 -15.34
C ALA A 42 -12.84 7.19 -16.39
N THR A 43 -12.49 7.32 -17.66
CA THR A 43 -13.40 7.21 -18.81
C THR A 43 -12.96 6.02 -19.65
N GLY A 44 -13.62 4.87 -19.48
CA GLY A 44 -13.57 3.65 -20.31
C GLY A 44 -12.31 3.37 -21.13
N PHE A 45 -11.61 2.27 -20.83
CA PHE A 45 -10.66 1.53 -21.70
C PHE A 45 -9.62 2.35 -22.51
N SER A 46 -9.36 3.62 -22.19
CA SER A 46 -8.29 4.37 -22.83
C SER A 46 -6.96 3.99 -22.22
N ARG A 47 -6.02 3.59 -23.11
CA ARG A 47 -4.67 3.06 -22.89
C ARG A 47 -4.16 3.17 -21.44
N ALA A 48 -3.97 2.01 -20.82
CA ALA A 48 -3.08 1.85 -19.68
C ALA A 48 -1.82 2.72 -19.84
N GLN A 49 -1.75 3.83 -19.10
CA GLN A 49 -0.60 4.70 -19.13
C GLN A 49 0.41 4.22 -18.09
N VAL A 50 1.66 4.11 -18.50
CA VAL A 50 2.77 3.81 -17.58
C VAL A 50 3.08 5.07 -16.77
N LEU A 51 3.27 4.93 -15.45
CA LEU A 51 3.71 6.03 -14.60
C LEU A 51 5.03 6.62 -15.11
N SER A 52 5.02 7.91 -15.43
CA SER A 52 6.23 8.59 -15.90
C SER A 52 7.18 8.91 -14.74
N LYS A 53 8.45 9.22 -15.05
CA LYS A 53 9.41 9.65 -14.02
C LYS A 53 8.90 10.86 -13.21
N PRO A 54 8.35 11.93 -13.84
CA PRO A 54 7.73 13.03 -13.10
C PRO A 54 6.60 12.61 -12.15
N ASP A 55 5.75 11.65 -12.55
CA ASP A 55 4.67 11.15 -11.70
C ASP A 55 5.21 10.49 -10.42
N LEU A 56 6.30 9.74 -10.58
CA LEU A 56 6.96 9.03 -9.50
C LEU A 56 7.69 9.95 -8.51
N GLU A 57 8.10 11.16 -8.95
CA GLU A 57 8.86 12.13 -8.13
C GLU A 57 7.97 13.17 -7.42
N ARG A 58 6.65 13.16 -7.68
CA ARG A 58 5.68 13.98 -6.94
C ARG A 58 5.67 13.59 -5.46
N TYR A 59 5.53 14.59 -4.58
CA TYR A 59 5.37 14.31 -3.15
C TYR A 59 4.07 13.55 -2.93
N ALA A 60 4.13 12.46 -2.15
CA ALA A 60 2.99 11.58 -1.92
C ALA A 60 1.90 12.26 -1.09
N ALA A 61 2.30 13.06 -0.11
CA ALA A 61 1.40 13.74 0.80
C ALA A 61 2.04 15.03 1.33
N ALA A 62 1.21 15.97 1.74
CA ALA A 62 1.64 17.25 2.29
C ALA A 62 0.64 17.78 3.33
N TYR A 63 1.14 18.53 4.30
CA TYR A 63 0.29 19.43 5.07
C TYR A 63 -0.11 20.63 4.24
N VAL A 64 -1.34 21.09 4.37
CA VAL A 64 -1.80 22.36 3.80
C VAL A 64 -1.71 23.43 4.88
N ASP A 65 -0.75 24.35 4.74
CA ASP A 65 -0.57 25.49 5.63
C ASP A 65 -0.73 26.79 4.84
N ASN A 66 -1.76 27.57 5.17
CA ASN A 66 -2.12 28.82 4.49
C ASN A 66 -2.18 28.70 2.95
N GLY A 67 -2.66 27.54 2.44
CA GLY A 67 -2.76 27.24 1.02
C GLY A 67 -1.47 26.76 0.36
N ALA A 68 -0.34 26.73 1.08
CA ALA A 68 0.89 26.13 0.62
C ALA A 68 0.97 24.64 1.02
N HIS A 69 1.52 23.81 0.15
CA HIS A 69 1.79 22.41 0.44
C HIS A 69 3.17 22.28 1.08
N VAL A 70 3.23 21.69 2.27
CA VAL A 70 4.46 21.32 2.98
C VAL A 70 4.61 19.80 2.90
N PRO A 71 5.47 19.27 2.02
CA PRO A 71 5.61 17.83 1.80
C PRO A 71 5.99 17.04 3.06
N LEU A 72 5.39 15.87 3.23
CA LEU A 72 5.69 15.00 4.36
C LEU A 72 7.05 14.31 4.18
N ARG A 73 7.80 14.23 5.26
CA ARG A 73 9.09 13.50 5.33
C ARG A 73 8.94 12.06 5.81
N THR A 74 7.77 11.69 6.30
CA THR A 74 7.47 10.33 6.72
C THR A 74 5.97 10.16 6.60
N ILE A 75 5.54 8.99 6.14
CA ILE A 75 4.14 8.57 6.18
C ILE A 75 4.08 7.17 6.76
N THR A 76 2.95 6.84 7.36
CA THR A 76 2.69 5.50 7.90
C THR A 76 1.50 4.90 7.16
N LEU A 77 1.70 3.76 6.52
CA LEU A 77 0.62 3.03 5.86
C LEU A 77 0.13 1.90 6.77
N ARG A 78 -1.19 1.76 6.83
CA ARG A 78 -1.85 0.70 7.59
C ARG A 78 -2.73 -0.13 6.68
N LEU A 79 -2.57 -1.45 6.76
CA LEU A 79 -3.42 -2.43 6.09
C LEU A 79 -4.12 -3.22 7.19
N HIS A 80 -5.45 -3.32 7.15
CA HIS A 80 -6.21 -4.04 8.19
C HIS A 80 -5.79 -5.52 8.34
N GLN A 81 -5.26 -6.12 7.27
CA GLN A 81 -4.84 -7.51 7.25
C GLN A 81 -3.41 -7.71 7.78
N LEU A 82 -2.60 -6.66 7.86
CA LEU A 82 -1.24 -6.75 8.36
C LEU A 82 -1.18 -6.45 9.86
N PRO A 83 -0.36 -7.19 10.62
CA PRO A 83 -0.22 -6.93 12.06
C PRO A 83 0.65 -5.71 12.37
N ARG A 84 1.43 -5.21 11.39
CA ARG A 84 2.34 -4.07 11.57
C ARG A 84 2.10 -3.02 10.51
N ASP A 85 2.22 -1.76 10.94
CA ASP A 85 2.23 -0.61 10.05
C ASP A 85 3.53 -0.57 9.23
N ILE A 86 3.44 0.09 8.07
CA ILE A 86 4.55 0.28 7.14
C ILE A 86 4.97 1.74 7.21
N GLU A 87 6.12 2.01 7.80
CA GLU A 87 6.70 3.35 7.80
C GLU A 87 7.46 3.58 6.49
N ILE A 88 7.16 4.69 5.82
CA ILE A 88 7.76 5.06 4.55
C ILE A 88 8.56 6.34 4.76
N VAL A 89 9.84 6.25 4.42
CA VAL A 89 10.79 7.36 4.45
C VAL A 89 11.29 7.67 3.03
N PRO A 90 11.69 8.92 2.76
CA PRO A 90 12.18 9.32 1.46
C PRO A 90 13.46 8.56 1.10
N THR A 91 13.56 8.10 -0.16
CA THR A 91 14.79 7.43 -0.64
C THR A 91 15.76 8.38 -1.33
N THR A 92 15.23 9.34 -2.11
CA THR A 92 16.04 10.15 -3.04
C THR A 92 15.83 11.65 -2.84
N LEU A 93 14.57 12.07 -2.67
CA LEU A 93 14.18 13.47 -2.46
C LEU A 93 14.02 13.76 -0.97
N PRO A 94 13.98 15.04 -0.53
CA PRO A 94 13.87 15.37 0.90
C PRO A 94 12.47 15.13 1.49
N TYR A 95 11.55 14.53 0.73
CA TYR A 95 10.16 14.25 1.07
C TYR A 95 9.73 12.92 0.46
N VAL A 96 8.67 12.32 1.03
CA VAL A 96 8.15 11.03 0.56
C VAL A 96 7.49 11.24 -0.80
N THR A 97 7.88 10.42 -1.77
CA THR A 97 7.37 10.48 -3.15
C THR A 97 6.36 9.38 -3.44
N VAL A 98 5.63 9.51 -4.56
CA VAL A 98 4.80 8.42 -5.10
C VAL A 98 5.62 7.15 -5.31
N ARG A 99 6.86 7.27 -5.80
CA ARG A 99 7.80 6.14 -5.92
C ARG A 99 8.03 5.47 -4.56
N ASP A 100 8.35 6.24 -3.53
CA ASP A 100 8.65 5.68 -2.21
C ASP A 100 7.45 4.88 -1.68
N VAL A 101 6.23 5.39 -1.85
CA VAL A 101 4.99 4.69 -1.49
C VAL A 101 4.87 3.33 -2.18
N LEU A 102 4.92 3.33 -3.51
CA LEU A 102 4.65 2.12 -4.31
C LEU A 102 5.73 1.05 -4.08
N TYR A 103 7.00 1.47 -4.06
CA TYR A 103 8.10 0.52 -3.87
C TYR A 103 8.20 0.02 -2.43
N GLU A 104 8.00 0.87 -1.43
CA GLU A 104 8.08 0.42 -0.03
C GLU A 104 6.94 -0.53 0.32
N LEU A 105 5.73 -0.24 -0.17
CA LEU A 105 4.59 -1.14 -0.03
C LEU A 105 4.87 -2.50 -0.68
N TYR A 106 5.34 -2.50 -1.93
CA TYR A 106 5.70 -3.73 -2.64
C TYR A 106 6.79 -4.53 -1.92
N ARG A 107 7.89 -3.87 -1.55
CA ARG A 107 9.03 -4.51 -0.85
C ARG A 107 8.57 -5.11 0.47
N THR A 108 7.84 -4.35 1.28
CA THR A 108 7.39 -4.81 2.60
C THR A 108 6.48 -6.02 2.51
N LEU A 109 5.57 -6.06 1.52
CA LEU A 109 4.68 -7.20 1.29
C LEU A 109 5.43 -8.45 0.83
N ARG A 110 6.64 -8.30 0.26
CA ARG A 110 7.48 -9.44 -0.18
C ARG A 110 8.35 -10.02 0.93
N ILE A 111 8.41 -9.38 2.10
CA ILE A 111 9.16 -9.90 3.25
C ILE A 111 8.50 -11.19 3.77
N SER A 112 9.31 -12.20 4.06
CA SER A 112 8.87 -13.44 4.70
C SER A 112 8.33 -13.16 6.11
N VAL A 113 7.23 -13.79 6.47
CA VAL A 113 6.67 -13.71 7.82
C VAL A 113 7.64 -14.38 8.79
N GLU A 114 7.99 -13.69 9.87
CA GLU A 114 8.90 -14.24 10.87
C GLU A 114 8.26 -15.43 11.59
N ARG A 115 9.08 -16.40 12.00
CA ARG A 115 8.56 -17.60 12.70
C ARG A 115 7.82 -17.27 13.99
N GLY A 116 8.29 -16.26 14.73
CA GLY A 116 7.63 -15.78 15.95
C GLY A 116 6.26 -15.19 15.64
N GLU A 117 6.22 -14.24 14.70
CA GLU A 117 4.99 -13.62 14.20
C GLU A 117 3.98 -14.68 13.75
N TYR A 118 4.39 -15.64 12.93
CA TYR A 118 3.51 -16.71 12.46
C TYR A 118 2.99 -17.61 13.59
N ARG A 119 3.85 -17.98 14.56
CA ARG A 119 3.47 -18.85 15.68
C ARG A 119 2.45 -18.18 16.60
N ASP A 120 2.57 -16.88 16.79
CA ASP A 120 1.73 -16.13 17.72
C ASP A 120 0.32 -15.88 17.15
N LEU A 121 0.11 -16.12 15.85
CA LEU A 121 -1.22 -16.05 15.22
C LEU A 121 -2.16 -17.16 15.72
N PRO A 122 -3.46 -16.88 15.85
CA PRO A 122 -4.48 -17.90 16.05
C PRO A 122 -4.43 -19.00 14.98
N ARG A 123 -4.82 -20.23 15.34
CA ARG A 123 -4.80 -21.38 14.43
C ARG A 123 -5.50 -21.11 13.11
N ARG A 124 -6.67 -20.48 13.15
CA ARG A 124 -7.47 -20.14 11.96
C ARG A 124 -6.75 -19.18 11.02
N GLU A 125 -6.01 -18.21 11.55
CA GLU A 125 -5.24 -17.26 10.75
C GLU A 125 -4.02 -17.92 10.12
N ARG A 126 -3.35 -18.83 10.85
CA ARG A 126 -2.27 -19.65 10.29
C ARG A 126 -2.74 -20.52 9.12
N GLU A 127 -3.90 -21.17 9.27
CA GLU A 127 -4.51 -21.97 8.19
C GLU A 127 -4.83 -21.10 6.97
N ALA A 128 -5.45 -19.93 7.18
CA ALA A 128 -5.73 -18.98 6.10
C ALA A 128 -4.45 -18.50 5.38
N LEU A 129 -3.38 -18.22 6.12
CA LEU A 129 -2.08 -17.85 5.55
C LEU A 129 -1.46 -18.99 4.72
N GLN A 130 -1.55 -20.23 5.21
CA GLN A 130 -1.06 -21.39 4.45
C GLN A 130 -1.82 -21.57 3.14
N ASP A 131 -3.14 -21.39 3.16
CA ASP A 131 -3.96 -21.49 1.97
C ASP A 131 -3.67 -20.36 0.99
N ALA A 132 -3.48 -19.13 1.47
CA ALA A 132 -3.06 -18.00 0.64
C ALA A 132 -1.68 -18.22 0.00
N PHE A 133 -0.71 -18.73 0.77
CA PHE A 133 0.61 -19.09 0.28
C PHE A 133 0.54 -20.16 -0.82
N ARG A 134 -0.23 -21.24 -0.59
CA ARG A 134 -0.44 -22.30 -1.60
C ARG A 134 -1.10 -21.75 -2.87
N ALA A 135 -2.11 -20.90 -2.71
CA ALA A 135 -2.79 -20.26 -3.83
C ALA A 135 -1.85 -19.36 -4.64
N ARG A 136 -0.92 -18.64 -3.96
CA ARG A 136 0.13 -17.88 -4.64
C ARG A 136 1.06 -18.78 -5.43
N LEU A 137 1.60 -19.85 -4.82
CA LEU A 137 2.49 -20.80 -5.51
C LEU A 137 1.85 -21.45 -6.73
N ALA A 138 0.56 -21.78 -6.64
CA ALA A 138 -0.20 -22.38 -7.73
C ALA A 138 -0.28 -21.48 -8.97
N ARG A 139 -0.20 -20.15 -8.80
CA ARG A 139 -0.23 -19.17 -9.91
C ARG A 139 1.13 -19.00 -10.60
N VAL A 140 2.23 -19.44 -9.99
CA VAL A 140 3.56 -19.34 -10.59
C VAL A 140 3.73 -20.46 -11.61
N VAL A 141 3.78 -20.11 -12.89
CA VAL A 141 3.91 -21.07 -14.00
C VAL A 141 5.36 -21.54 -14.16
N ASP A 142 6.33 -20.64 -14.01
CA ASP A 142 7.75 -20.96 -14.13
C ASP A 142 8.24 -21.79 -12.93
N PRO A 143 8.76 -23.01 -13.14
CA PRO A 143 9.27 -23.87 -12.06
C PRO A 143 10.40 -23.23 -11.25
N PHE A 144 11.26 -22.42 -11.87
CA PHE A 144 12.36 -21.77 -11.16
C PHE A 144 11.85 -20.67 -10.22
N ALA A 145 10.98 -19.78 -10.73
CA ALA A 145 10.31 -18.80 -9.91
C ALA A 145 9.46 -19.45 -8.78
N ARG A 146 8.85 -20.61 -9.03
CA ARG A 146 8.10 -21.34 -7.99
C ARG A 146 9.02 -21.85 -6.89
N ALA A 147 10.14 -22.48 -7.24
CA ALA A 147 11.12 -22.97 -6.26
C ALA A 147 11.72 -21.82 -5.43
N GLU A 148 11.92 -20.65 -6.05
CA GLU A 148 12.35 -19.45 -5.35
C GLU A 148 11.26 -18.99 -4.36
N ASP A 149 10.00 -18.85 -4.80
CA ASP A 149 8.90 -18.46 -3.93
C ASP A 149 8.64 -19.46 -2.79
N GLU A 150 8.87 -20.76 -3.00
CA GLU A 150 8.85 -21.80 -1.96
C GLU A 150 9.94 -21.57 -0.91
N ARG A 151 11.16 -21.21 -1.34
CA ARG A 151 12.29 -20.93 -0.43
C ARG A 151 12.02 -19.75 0.49
N TYR A 152 11.32 -18.72 0.01
CA TYR A 152 10.91 -17.60 0.84
C TYR A 152 9.74 -17.91 1.77
N GLY A 153 8.98 -18.97 1.49
CA GLY A 153 7.83 -19.39 2.28
C GLY A 153 6.70 -18.36 2.31
N ILE A 154 5.99 -18.32 3.45
CA ILE A 154 4.90 -17.38 3.69
C ILE A 154 5.48 -15.96 3.77
N ARG A 155 4.90 -15.04 3.00
CA ARG A 155 5.26 -13.63 2.94
C ARG A 155 4.12 -12.75 3.43
N ARG A 156 4.40 -11.49 3.75
CA ARG A 156 3.38 -10.54 4.23
C ARG A 156 2.23 -10.35 3.25
N ILE A 157 2.48 -10.47 1.94
CA ILE A 157 1.43 -10.45 0.91
C ILE A 157 0.38 -11.56 1.12
N ASP A 158 0.74 -12.69 1.74
CA ASP A 158 -0.17 -13.81 1.96
C ASP A 158 -1.25 -13.45 3.01
N PHE A 159 -1.02 -12.47 3.89
CA PHE A 159 -2.08 -11.93 4.77
C PHE A 159 -3.22 -11.28 3.97
N LEU A 160 -2.92 -10.75 2.77
CA LEU A 160 -3.92 -10.13 1.92
C LEU A 160 -4.79 -11.17 1.20
N GLY A 161 -4.25 -12.37 0.97
CA GLY A 161 -4.93 -13.44 0.24
C GLY A 161 -5.42 -12.98 -1.14
N ASP A 162 -6.74 -12.97 -1.33
CA ASP A 162 -7.36 -12.46 -2.55
C ASP A 162 -7.56 -10.94 -2.55
N ARG A 163 -7.56 -10.27 -1.39
CA ARG A 163 -7.75 -8.81 -1.24
C ARG A 163 -6.45 -8.02 -1.43
N ARG A 164 -5.93 -8.04 -2.66
CA ARG A 164 -4.61 -7.48 -2.99
C ARG A 164 -4.62 -6.44 -4.11
N VAL A 165 -5.80 -6.05 -4.59
CA VAL A 165 -5.91 -4.98 -5.60
C VAL A 165 -6.00 -3.64 -4.87
N PHE A 166 -4.94 -2.85 -4.96
CA PHE A 166 -4.86 -1.50 -4.44
C PHE A 166 -5.84 -0.56 -5.15
N LEU A 167 -6.61 0.18 -4.37
CA LEU A 167 -7.57 1.19 -4.87
C LEU A 167 -7.22 2.63 -4.47
N GLY A 168 -6.23 2.82 -3.60
CA GLY A 168 -5.84 4.12 -3.10
C GLY A 168 -5.53 4.12 -1.61
N LEU A 169 -5.18 5.30 -1.12
CA LEU A 169 -4.98 5.61 0.28
C LEU A 169 -6.10 6.52 0.78
N LEU A 170 -6.46 6.32 2.05
CA LEU A 170 -7.39 7.14 2.80
C LEU A 170 -6.67 7.71 4.02
N PRO A 171 -6.87 8.98 4.41
CA PRO A 171 -6.35 9.48 5.69
C PRO A 171 -6.83 8.61 6.85
N ALA A 172 -5.92 8.20 7.73
CA ALA A 172 -6.29 7.47 8.93
C ALA A 172 -7.04 8.38 9.90
N VAL A 173 -8.11 7.85 10.51
CA VAL A 173 -8.97 8.60 11.44
C VAL A 173 -9.17 7.82 12.74
N GLY A 174 -9.27 8.54 13.86
CA GLY A 174 -9.58 7.93 15.16
C GLY A 174 -8.62 6.80 15.54
N HIS A 175 -9.15 5.58 15.64
CA HIS A 175 -8.42 4.38 16.06
C HIS A 175 -7.46 3.82 14.99
N ASP A 176 -7.54 4.31 13.76
CA ASP A 176 -6.63 3.93 12.68
C ASP A 176 -5.29 4.66 12.76
N ILE A 177 -5.19 5.72 13.56
CA ILE A 177 -3.95 6.48 13.74
C ILE A 177 -3.03 5.71 14.71
N PRO A 178 -1.84 5.25 14.26
CA PRO A 178 -0.93 4.51 15.13
C PRO A 178 -0.45 5.34 16.31
N TYR A 179 -0.12 4.66 17.41
CA TYR A 179 0.40 5.33 18.61
C TYR A 179 1.65 6.15 18.28
N GLY A 180 1.68 7.40 18.74
CA GLY A 180 2.78 8.33 18.48
C GLY A 180 2.77 9.01 17.12
N LYS A 181 1.82 8.69 16.22
CA LYS A 181 1.63 9.38 14.94
C LYS A 181 0.54 10.45 15.05
N ARG A 182 0.64 11.50 14.23
CA ARG A 182 -0.37 12.56 14.16
C ARG A 182 -1.40 12.25 13.08
N ALA A 183 -2.60 12.82 13.25
CA ALA A 183 -3.58 12.87 12.18
C ALA A 183 -2.95 13.54 10.95
N GLY A 184 -3.05 12.89 9.79
CA GLY A 184 -2.42 13.35 8.56
C GLY A 184 -1.05 12.74 8.23
N GLU A 185 -0.42 12.01 9.15
CA GLU A 185 0.84 11.28 8.90
C GLU A 185 0.58 9.79 8.63
N ALA A 186 -0.62 9.32 8.94
CA ALA A 186 -1.02 7.93 8.78
C ALA A 186 -2.15 7.81 7.74
N PHE A 187 -2.07 6.77 6.92
CA PHE A 187 -3.01 6.49 5.84
C PHE A 187 -3.38 5.00 5.82
N MET A 188 -4.66 4.73 5.62
CA MET A 188 -5.18 3.41 5.36
C MET A 188 -5.00 3.06 3.89
N VAL A 189 -4.50 1.86 3.62
CA VAL A 189 -4.38 1.33 2.26
C VAL A 189 -5.66 0.54 1.96
N ASP A 190 -6.43 1.02 0.98
CA ASP A 190 -7.66 0.36 0.55
C ASP A 190 -7.37 -0.71 -0.51
N VAL A 191 -7.84 -1.93 -0.24
CA VAL A 191 -7.64 -3.10 -1.10
C VAL A 191 -8.93 -3.90 -1.28
N VAL A 192 -9.13 -4.37 -2.51
CA VAL A 192 -10.24 -5.26 -2.86
C VAL A 192 -9.77 -6.59 -3.43
N ARG A 193 -10.73 -7.51 -3.58
CA ARG A 193 -10.48 -8.82 -4.16
C ARG A 193 -9.96 -8.67 -5.59
N ALA A 194 -8.89 -9.40 -5.89
CA ALA A 194 -8.47 -9.64 -7.27
C ALA A 194 -9.53 -10.48 -7.98
N LEU A 195 -9.88 -10.04 -9.19
CA LEU A 195 -10.79 -10.76 -10.10
C LEU A 195 -10.14 -12.06 -10.61
#